data_AF-M6VI55-F1
#
_entry.id   AF-M6VI55-F1
#
_cell.length_a   1.000
_cell.length_b   1.000
_cell.length_c   1.000
_cell.angle_alpha   90.00
_cell.angle_beta   90.00
_cell.angle_gamma   90.00
#
_symmetry.space_group_name_H-M   'P 1'
#
loop_
_entity.id
_entity.type
_entity.pdbx_description
1 polymer ?
#
loop_
_entity_poly.entity_id
_entity_poly.type
_entity_poly.pdbx_seq_one_letter_code
_entity_poly.pdbx_strand_id
1 'polypeptide(L)'
;MQTEISLTNNEFKSYYQNVFQKISADDINRLSGAVSEDSYVSILLTSILSTIGRNTDTAIGFNVSLQNQNTILVGNGIIIKSDCVYIFGETSLTPNPNSVVGIYELEFESVLTDEKSVAVFNSQTERFQPQPRPTRKTYRTRLFEQWLNSNGNPLVTQNRFGLLRYNQSGGNITNLVRTLSVYDPKLVGVDVELDPGILENDSLASAINWLFNYIQSKSYIKTTPSLGFDNANFRVRTQGNFAYWSKDEGSNWLPFA
;
A
#
# COMPACT_ATOMS: atom_id res chain seq x y z
N MET A 1 0.62 27.10 11.58
CA MET A 1 0.28 26.13 12.64
C MET A 1 -0.02 24.79 11.99
N GLN A 2 0.18 23.67 12.68
CA GLN A 2 -0.02 22.33 12.10
C GLN A 2 -0.84 21.44 13.05
N THR A 3 -1.74 20.62 12.52
CA THR A 3 -2.55 19.66 13.27
C THR A 3 -2.64 18.35 12.49
N GLU A 4 -2.46 17.21 13.16
CA GLU A 4 -2.69 15.88 12.56
C GLU A 4 -4.17 15.53 12.63
N ILE A 5 -4.69 14.93 11.56
CA ILE A 5 -6.07 14.49 11.43
C ILE A 5 -6.09 12.97 11.44
N SER A 6 -6.82 12.41 12.39
CA SER A 6 -7.03 10.98 12.46
C SER A 6 -7.80 10.48 11.25
N LEU A 7 -7.20 9.56 10.52
CA LEU A 7 -7.84 8.85 9.41
C LEU A 7 -8.33 7.47 9.86
N THR A 8 -9.29 6.92 9.12
CA THR A 8 -9.70 5.52 9.22
C THR A 8 -9.53 4.86 7.87
N ASN A 9 -9.34 3.53 7.83
CA ASN A 9 -9.13 2.76 6.61
C ASN A 9 -7.98 3.30 5.71
N ASN A 10 -6.93 3.78 6.34
CA ASN A 10 -5.75 4.41 5.73
C ASN A 10 -4.48 3.56 5.87
N GLU A 11 -4.63 2.30 6.29
CA GLU A 11 -3.55 1.36 6.53
C GLU A 11 -3.68 0.15 5.60
N PHE A 12 -2.58 -0.19 4.95
CA PHE A 12 -2.40 -1.47 4.28
C PHE A 12 -1.30 -2.25 5.00
N LYS A 13 -1.52 -3.54 5.27
CA LYS A 13 -0.54 -4.40 5.94
C LYS A 13 -0.08 -5.50 5.01
N SER A 14 1.21 -5.74 4.96
CA SER A 14 1.79 -6.92 4.30
C SER A 14 2.51 -7.77 5.33
N TYR A 15 2.63 -9.06 5.05
CA TYR A 15 3.50 -9.94 5.84
C TYR A 15 4.95 -9.44 5.88
N TYR A 16 5.61 -9.61 7.03
CA TYR A 16 7.02 -9.35 7.22
C TYR A 16 7.67 -10.50 7.99
N GLN A 17 8.76 -11.04 7.45
CA GLN A 17 9.54 -12.12 8.04
C GLN A 17 10.87 -11.59 8.58
N ASN A 18 11.16 -11.89 9.85
CA ASN A 18 12.47 -11.60 10.42
C ASN A 18 13.55 -12.55 9.87
N VAL A 19 14.77 -12.06 9.66
CA VAL A 19 15.87 -12.78 8.99
C VAL A 19 16.27 -14.09 9.70
N PHE A 20 16.07 -14.18 11.02
CA PHE A 20 16.37 -15.36 11.82
C PHE A 20 15.13 -16.09 12.35
N GLN A 21 13.95 -15.68 11.91
CA GLN A 21 12.71 -16.32 12.31
C GLN A 21 12.54 -17.65 11.57
N LYS A 22 12.17 -18.70 12.31
CA LYS A 22 11.76 -19.99 11.75
C LYS A 22 10.49 -19.79 10.92
N ILE A 23 10.50 -20.29 9.69
CA ILE A 23 9.34 -20.26 8.80
C ILE A 23 8.40 -21.39 9.20
N SER A 24 7.13 -21.06 9.41
CA SER A 24 6.05 -22.00 9.66
C SER A 24 5.21 -22.29 8.40
N ALA A 25 4.33 -23.29 8.47
CA ALA A 25 3.36 -23.55 7.41
C ALA A 25 2.41 -22.34 7.19
N ASP A 26 2.00 -21.68 8.26
CA ASP A 26 1.16 -20.48 8.15
C ASP A 26 1.91 -19.33 7.46
N ASP A 27 3.20 -19.17 7.74
CA ASP A 27 4.04 -18.18 7.05
C ASP A 27 4.12 -18.47 5.53
N ILE A 28 4.17 -19.75 5.13
CA ILE A 28 4.13 -20.16 3.73
C ILE A 28 2.79 -19.81 3.09
N ASN A 29 1.67 -20.02 3.79
CA ASN A 29 0.33 -19.63 3.31
C ASN A 29 0.19 -18.11 3.14
N ARG A 30 0.84 -17.33 4.00
CA ARG A 30 0.87 -15.86 3.88
C ARG A 30 1.74 -15.41 2.72
N LEU A 31 2.95 -15.96 2.62
CA LEU A 31 3.89 -15.68 1.55
C LEU A 31 3.35 -16.09 0.17
N SER A 32 2.60 -17.18 0.09
CA SER A 32 2.03 -17.68 -1.15
C SER A 32 0.79 -16.92 -1.62
N GLY A 33 0.28 -15.98 -0.81
CA GLY A 33 -0.97 -15.27 -1.09
C GLY A 33 -2.25 -16.05 -0.78
N ALA A 34 -2.15 -17.26 -0.20
CA ALA A 34 -3.33 -18.01 0.27
C ALA A 34 -4.10 -17.27 1.38
N VAL A 35 -3.43 -16.35 2.10
CA VAL A 35 -4.05 -15.38 3.01
C VAL A 35 -4.06 -14.01 2.34
N SER A 36 -5.23 -13.59 1.84
CA SER A 36 -5.38 -12.36 1.02
C SER A 36 -5.03 -11.08 1.78
N GLU A 37 -5.29 -11.03 3.09
CA GLU A 37 -4.98 -9.90 3.98
C GLU A 37 -3.48 -9.64 4.13
N ASP A 38 -2.66 -10.64 3.80
CA ASP A 38 -1.22 -10.64 4.04
C ASP A 38 -0.40 -10.56 2.76
N SER A 39 -1.10 -10.69 1.62
CA SER A 39 -0.51 -10.93 0.32
C SER A 39 -0.04 -9.63 -0.35
N TYR A 40 1.19 -9.68 -0.85
CA TYR A 40 1.72 -8.64 -1.72
C TYR A 40 1.06 -8.64 -3.11
N VAL A 41 0.34 -9.71 -3.47
CA VAL A 41 -0.40 -9.83 -4.72
C VAL A 41 -1.50 -8.78 -4.84
N SER A 42 -2.17 -8.43 -3.73
CA SER A 42 -3.16 -7.36 -3.69
C SER A 42 -2.55 -5.98 -3.98
N ILE A 43 -1.33 -5.75 -3.48
CA ILE A 43 -0.54 -4.53 -3.81
C ILE A 43 -0.20 -4.54 -5.29
N LEU A 44 0.36 -5.64 -5.80
CA LEU A 44 0.77 -5.76 -7.20
C LEU A 44 -0.39 -5.58 -8.17
N LEU A 45 -1.54 -6.18 -7.89
CA LEU A 45 -2.76 -5.98 -8.67
C LEU A 45 -3.19 -4.51 -8.66
N THR A 46 -3.23 -3.89 -7.47
CA THR A 46 -3.61 -2.47 -7.33
C THR A 46 -2.63 -1.56 -8.08
N SER A 47 -1.33 -1.83 -7.98
CA SER A 47 -0.27 -1.12 -8.71
C SER A 47 -0.38 -1.31 -10.20
N ILE A 48 -0.50 -2.55 -10.69
CA ILE A 48 -0.53 -2.81 -12.14
C ILE A 48 -1.79 -2.20 -12.76
N LEU A 49 -2.95 -2.34 -12.13
CA LEU A 49 -4.20 -1.73 -12.63
C LEU A 49 -4.14 -0.19 -12.70
N SER A 50 -3.25 0.43 -11.92
CA SER A 50 -3.15 1.88 -11.77
C SER A 50 -1.96 2.51 -12.50
N THR A 51 -0.92 1.74 -12.84
CA THR A 51 0.33 2.25 -13.44
C THR A 51 0.55 1.86 -14.89
N ILE A 52 -0.42 1.25 -15.59
CA ILE A 52 -0.23 0.90 -17.00
C ILE A 52 0.17 2.15 -17.80
N GLY A 53 1.40 2.15 -18.32
CA GLY A 53 2.01 3.27 -19.05
C GLY A 53 2.72 4.34 -18.19
N ARG A 54 2.98 4.12 -16.90
CA ARG A 54 3.57 5.14 -15.99
C ARG A 54 4.82 4.62 -15.26
N ASN A 55 5.82 5.50 -15.17
CA ASN A 55 7.10 5.27 -14.49
C ASN A 55 7.32 6.20 -13.27
N THR A 56 6.27 6.89 -12.81
CA THR A 56 6.32 7.84 -11.68
C THR A 56 5.25 7.52 -10.65
N ASP A 57 5.41 8.04 -9.43
CA ASP A 57 4.37 8.02 -8.39
C ASP A 57 3.03 8.48 -8.98
N THR A 58 1.97 7.72 -8.69
CA THR A 58 0.66 7.92 -9.31
C THR A 58 -0.41 7.93 -8.22
N ALA A 59 -1.20 9.01 -8.16
CA ALA A 59 -2.36 9.13 -7.29
C ALA A 59 -3.64 8.94 -8.11
N ILE A 60 -4.58 8.14 -7.61
CA ILE A 60 -5.90 7.89 -8.24
C ILE A 60 -6.98 8.13 -7.19
N GLY A 61 -8.12 8.70 -7.61
CA GLY A 61 -9.24 9.01 -6.72
C GLY A 61 -9.10 10.41 -6.09
N PHE A 62 -9.24 10.53 -4.76
CA PHE A 62 -9.16 11.82 -4.06
C PHE A 62 -10.08 12.88 -4.69
N ASN A 63 -11.33 12.50 -4.98
CA ASN A 63 -12.30 13.48 -5.44
C ASN A 63 -12.60 14.45 -4.29
N VAL A 64 -12.58 15.74 -4.58
CA VAL A 64 -12.75 16.79 -3.56
C VAL A 64 -14.02 17.54 -3.86
N SER A 65 -14.90 17.62 -2.86
CA SER A 65 -16.16 18.37 -2.96
C SER A 65 -16.50 19.04 -1.63
N LEU A 66 -17.33 20.08 -1.68
CA LEU A 66 -17.92 20.66 -0.48
C LEU A 66 -19.17 19.87 -0.09
N GLN A 67 -19.20 19.36 1.14
CA GLN A 67 -20.41 18.75 1.70
C GLN A 67 -21.36 19.83 2.22
N ASN A 68 -20.80 20.90 2.77
CA ASN A 68 -21.51 22.11 3.20
C ASN A 68 -20.53 23.31 3.13
N GLN A 69 -20.88 24.45 3.72
CA GLN A 69 -20.07 25.68 3.66
C GLN A 69 -18.75 25.61 4.45
N ASN A 70 -18.56 24.60 5.29
CA ASN A 70 -17.50 24.50 6.29
C ASN A 70 -16.83 23.11 6.29
N THR A 71 -17.31 22.18 5.49
CA THR A 71 -16.89 20.78 5.49
C THR A 71 -16.57 20.33 4.06
N ILE A 72 -15.36 19.80 3.91
CA ILE A 72 -14.80 19.29 2.67
C ILE A 72 -14.88 17.76 2.72
N LEU A 73 -15.50 17.15 1.72
CA LEU A 73 -15.45 15.71 1.53
C LEU A 73 -14.31 15.36 0.58
N VAL A 74 -13.39 14.52 1.05
CA VAL A 74 -12.35 13.91 0.22
C VAL A 74 -12.69 12.43 0.06
N GLY A 75 -13.01 12.02 -1.15
CA GLY A 75 -13.33 10.63 -1.49
C GLY A 75 -12.12 9.70 -1.37
N ASN A 76 -12.40 8.39 -1.41
CA ASN A 76 -11.36 7.36 -1.38
C ASN A 76 -10.27 7.60 -2.43
N GLY A 77 -9.04 7.24 -2.09
CA GLY A 77 -7.88 7.42 -2.96
C GLY A 77 -6.79 6.38 -2.73
N ILE A 78 -5.96 6.19 -3.74
CA ILE A 78 -4.81 5.29 -3.71
C ILE A 78 -3.60 6.03 -4.29
N ILE A 79 -2.44 5.85 -3.66
CA ILE A 79 -1.16 6.36 -4.13
C ILE A 79 -0.22 5.18 -4.33
N ILE A 80 0.27 5.04 -5.55
CA ILE A 80 1.19 3.99 -5.96
C ILE A 80 2.56 4.62 -6.16
N LYS A 81 3.54 4.08 -5.44
CA LYS A 81 4.96 4.41 -5.58
C LYS A 81 5.68 3.21 -6.18
N SER A 82 6.95 3.37 -6.52
CA SER A 82 7.77 2.30 -7.13
C SER A 82 7.86 1.02 -6.30
N ASP A 83 7.71 1.10 -4.98
CA ASP A 83 7.97 0.02 -4.03
C ASP A 83 6.77 -0.32 -3.12
N CYS A 84 5.71 0.49 -3.15
CA CYS A 84 4.58 0.35 -2.23
C CYS A 84 3.30 1.05 -2.71
N VAL A 85 2.19 0.68 -2.07
CA VAL A 85 0.86 1.28 -2.27
C VAL A 85 0.36 1.82 -0.94
N TYR A 86 -0.20 3.03 -0.98
CA TYR A 86 -0.85 3.70 0.13
C TYR A 86 -2.32 3.92 -0.18
N ILE A 87 -3.17 3.66 0.79
CA ILE A 87 -4.61 3.87 0.67
C ILE A 87 -5.04 5.08 1.50
N PHE A 88 -6.07 5.76 1.04
CA PHE A 88 -6.72 6.87 1.71
C PHE A 88 -8.23 6.59 1.75
N GLY A 89 -8.76 6.43 2.96
CA GLY A 89 -10.20 6.29 3.18
C GLY A 89 -10.91 7.62 3.03
N GLU A 90 -12.15 7.59 2.55
CA GLU A 90 -13.02 8.76 2.46
C GLU A 90 -13.09 9.46 3.81
N THR A 91 -12.82 10.77 3.82
CA THR A 91 -12.70 11.55 5.04
C THR A 91 -13.39 12.91 4.87
N SER A 92 -14.15 13.28 5.89
CA SER A 92 -14.77 14.60 6.01
C SER A 92 -13.84 15.52 6.80
N LEU A 93 -13.44 16.64 6.19
CA LEU A 93 -12.47 17.59 6.73
C LEU A 93 -13.17 18.90 7.08
N THR A 94 -13.02 19.33 8.32
CA THR A 94 -13.46 20.66 8.77
C THR A 94 -12.22 21.50 9.03
N PRO A 95 -11.98 22.57 8.25
CA PRO A 95 -10.91 23.52 8.51
C PRO A 95 -10.88 24.02 9.94
N ASN A 96 -9.68 24.35 10.44
CA ASN A 96 -9.57 25.00 11.73
C ASN A 96 -10.42 26.28 11.75
N PRO A 97 -11.28 26.53 12.77
CA PRO A 97 -12.14 27.72 12.80
C PRO A 97 -11.39 29.05 12.75
N ASN A 98 -10.12 29.07 13.17
CA ASN A 98 -9.27 30.26 13.19
C ASN A 98 -8.43 30.45 11.93
N SER A 99 -8.52 29.55 10.94
CA SER A 99 -7.76 29.71 9.71
C SER A 99 -8.40 30.76 8.79
N VAL A 100 -7.57 31.39 7.97
CA VAL A 100 -7.99 32.19 6.82
C VAL A 100 -7.61 31.48 5.54
N VAL A 101 -6.44 30.82 5.56
CA VAL A 101 -5.93 29.96 4.49
C VAL A 101 -5.34 28.69 5.09
N GLY A 102 -5.45 27.59 4.37
CA GLY A 102 -4.85 26.33 4.78
C GLY A 102 -4.55 25.37 3.63
N ILE A 103 -3.72 24.40 3.94
CA ILE A 103 -3.38 23.27 3.08
C ILE A 103 -3.54 21.99 3.90
N TYR A 104 -4.17 20.99 3.29
CA TYR A 104 -4.11 19.63 3.80
C TYR A 104 -3.01 18.86 3.08
N GLU A 105 -2.26 18.07 3.83
CA GLU A 105 -1.05 17.40 3.37
C GLU A 105 -1.04 15.93 3.76
N LEU A 106 -0.52 15.08 2.88
CA LEU A 106 -0.35 13.66 3.12
C LEU A 106 1.11 13.34 3.43
N GLU A 107 1.32 12.52 4.45
CA GLU A 107 2.60 11.90 4.76
C GLU A 107 2.43 10.37 4.65
N PHE A 108 3.43 9.70 4.08
CA PHE A 108 3.40 8.27 3.87
C PHE A 108 4.40 7.59 4.79
N GLU A 109 3.90 6.75 5.68
CA GLU A 109 4.68 6.05 6.69
C GLU A 109 4.74 4.56 6.35
N SER A 110 5.90 3.95 6.51
CA SER A 110 6.09 2.50 6.41
C SER A 110 6.81 2.02 7.67
N VAL A 111 6.11 1.27 8.52
CA VAL A 111 6.62 0.81 9.82
C VAL A 111 6.38 -0.68 10.03
N LEU A 112 7.26 -1.32 10.81
CA LEU A 112 7.06 -2.70 11.24
C LEU A 112 6.10 -2.73 12.43
N THR A 113 5.06 -3.56 12.36
CA THR A 113 3.99 -3.61 13.37
C THR A 113 3.58 -5.06 13.69
N ASP A 114 2.56 -5.18 14.54
CA ASP A 114 1.89 -6.43 14.93
C ASP A 114 2.90 -7.42 15.54
N GLU A 115 3.43 -7.05 16.71
CA GLU A 115 4.36 -7.89 17.45
C GLU A 115 3.70 -9.19 17.91
N LYS A 116 4.33 -10.32 17.58
CA LYS A 116 3.96 -11.64 18.06
C LYS A 116 5.18 -12.39 18.53
N SER A 117 4.96 -13.40 19.37
CA SER A 117 6.00 -14.33 19.77
C SER A 117 6.32 -15.24 18.58
N VAL A 118 7.53 -15.10 18.02
CA VAL A 118 8.00 -15.90 16.90
C VAL A 118 9.27 -16.65 17.29
N ALA A 119 9.48 -17.82 16.71
CA ALA A 119 10.66 -18.63 16.99
C ALA A 119 11.88 -18.07 16.25
N VAL A 120 12.84 -17.48 16.96
CA VAL A 120 14.05 -16.87 16.39
C VAL A 120 15.28 -17.72 16.71
N PHE A 121 16.16 -17.93 15.73
CA PHE A 121 17.40 -18.66 15.94
C PHE A 121 18.35 -17.86 16.84
N ASN A 122 18.77 -18.47 17.95
CA ASN A 122 19.78 -17.93 18.84
C ASN A 122 21.12 -18.58 18.53
N SER A 123 22.10 -17.79 18.09
CA SER A 123 23.43 -18.29 17.70
C SER A 123 24.28 -18.77 18.89
N GLN A 124 23.95 -18.37 20.12
CA GLN A 124 24.68 -18.82 21.32
C GLN A 124 24.19 -20.19 21.81
N THR A 125 22.88 -20.44 21.71
CA THR A 125 22.27 -21.70 22.16
C THR A 125 22.00 -22.68 21.03
N GLU A 126 22.23 -22.25 19.78
CA GLU A 126 21.96 -22.98 18.53
C GLU A 126 20.53 -23.53 18.45
N ARG A 127 19.59 -22.82 19.08
CA ARG A 127 18.19 -23.23 19.18
C ARG A 127 17.27 -22.09 18.82
N PHE A 128 16.11 -22.44 18.28
CA PHE A 128 15.03 -21.51 18.11
C PHE A 128 14.36 -21.22 19.46
N GLN A 129 14.22 -19.95 19.80
CA GLN A 129 13.59 -19.49 21.03
C GLN A 129 12.49 -18.48 20.70
N PRO A 130 11.31 -18.54 21.36
CA PRO A 130 10.27 -17.56 21.16
C PRO A 130 10.74 -16.16 21.58
N GLN A 131 10.61 -15.18 20.68
CA GLN A 131 10.94 -13.78 20.93
C GLN A 131 9.86 -12.86 20.34
N PRO A 132 9.52 -11.74 21.00
CA PRO A 132 8.61 -10.75 20.42
C PRO A 132 9.28 -10.09 19.22
N ARG A 133 8.63 -10.20 18.06
CA ARG A 133 9.08 -9.58 16.81
C ARG A 133 7.87 -9.09 16.01
N PRO A 134 8.02 -8.01 15.23
CA PRO A 134 6.99 -7.59 14.30
C PRO A 134 6.75 -8.67 13.23
N THR A 135 5.49 -8.87 12.87
CA THR A 135 5.07 -9.85 11.84
C THR A 135 4.45 -9.20 10.60
N ARG A 136 4.27 -7.88 10.63
CA ARG A 136 3.74 -7.09 9.53
C ARG A 136 4.61 -5.89 9.23
N LYS A 137 4.55 -5.47 7.97
CA LYS A 137 4.93 -4.13 7.55
C LYS A 137 3.65 -3.37 7.19
N THR A 138 3.40 -2.28 7.89
CA THR A 138 2.22 -1.42 7.71
C THR A 138 2.60 -0.19 6.92
N TYR A 139 1.87 0.04 5.83
CA TYR A 139 1.92 1.24 5.01
C TYR A 139 0.72 2.11 5.39
N ARG A 140 1.00 3.27 5.98
CA ARG A 140 -0.02 4.17 6.53
C ARG A 140 0.04 5.52 5.84
N THR A 141 -1.12 6.03 5.44
CA THR A 141 -1.28 7.43 5.04
C THR A 141 -1.63 8.26 6.27
N ARG A 142 -0.94 9.36 6.52
CA ARG A 142 -1.27 10.33 7.57
C ARG A 142 -1.69 11.65 6.92
N LEU A 143 -2.67 12.32 7.52
CA LEU A 143 -3.19 13.59 7.03
C LEU A 143 -2.89 14.70 8.03
N PHE A 144 -2.40 15.82 7.52
CA PHE A 144 -2.13 17.01 8.32
C PHE A 144 -2.87 18.20 7.73
N GLU A 145 -3.29 19.10 8.60
CA GLU A 145 -3.70 20.45 8.24
C GLU A 145 -2.57 21.42 8.64
N GLN A 146 -2.12 22.22 7.68
CA GLN A 146 -1.30 23.39 7.95
C GLN A 146 -2.05 24.66 7.57
N TRP A 147 -2.15 25.60 8.50
CA TRP A 147 -3.00 26.78 8.33
C TRP A 147 -2.38 28.06 8.92
N LEU A 148 -2.88 29.20 8.43
CA LEU A 148 -2.54 30.55 8.86
C LEU A 148 -3.82 31.33 9.20
N ASN A 149 -3.76 32.19 10.21
CA ASN A 149 -4.85 33.10 10.60
C ASN A 149 -4.81 34.45 9.85
N SER A 150 -3.96 34.54 8.82
CA SER A 150 -3.78 35.73 7.99
C SER A 150 -3.67 35.31 6.53
N ASN A 151 -3.87 36.27 5.63
CA ASN A 151 -3.68 36.04 4.20
C ASN A 151 -2.24 35.60 3.92
N GLY A 152 -2.08 34.62 3.04
CA GLY A 152 -0.78 34.06 2.67
C GLY A 152 -0.94 32.74 1.92
N ASN A 153 0.17 32.05 1.69
CA ASN A 153 0.17 30.71 1.08
C ASN A 153 1.02 29.77 1.95
N PRO A 154 0.40 28.85 2.71
CA PRO A 154 1.16 27.81 3.39
C PRO A 154 1.86 26.93 2.34
N LEU A 155 3.17 26.79 2.48
CA LEU A 155 4.00 25.93 1.65
C LEU A 155 3.85 24.48 2.09
N VAL A 156 4.03 23.56 1.14
CA VAL A 156 4.00 22.13 1.45
C VAL A 156 5.20 21.79 2.34
N THR A 157 4.97 21.11 3.45
CA THR A 157 6.02 20.63 4.35
C THR A 157 6.93 19.63 3.62
N GLN A 158 8.23 19.68 3.90
CA GLN A 158 9.20 18.75 3.31
C GLN A 158 8.78 17.28 3.55
N ASN A 159 8.93 16.44 2.52
CA ASN A 159 8.54 15.02 2.50
C ASN A 159 7.03 14.73 2.59
N ARG A 160 6.17 15.75 2.45
CA ARG A 160 4.73 15.59 2.32
C ARG A 160 4.21 15.96 0.94
N PHE A 161 3.01 15.50 0.65
CA PHE A 161 2.30 15.77 -0.59
C PHE A 161 1.12 16.70 -0.29
N GLY A 162 1.01 17.81 -1.00
CA GLY A 162 -0.17 18.66 -0.88
C GLY A 162 -1.40 17.94 -1.44
N LEU A 163 -2.43 17.75 -0.62
CA LEU A 163 -3.70 17.18 -1.03
C LEU A 163 -4.59 18.24 -1.69
N LEU A 164 -4.90 19.28 -0.91
CA LEU A 164 -5.76 20.38 -1.32
C LEU A 164 -5.44 21.65 -0.52
N ARG A 165 -5.80 22.80 -1.07
CA ARG A 165 -5.76 24.10 -0.43
C ARG A 165 -7.15 24.68 -0.30
N TYR A 166 -7.38 25.43 0.75
CA TYR A 166 -8.63 26.13 0.98
C TYR A 166 -8.38 27.55 1.48
N ASN A 167 -9.33 28.43 1.19
CA ASN A 167 -9.48 29.72 1.83
C ASN A 167 -10.83 29.76 2.54
N GLN A 168 -10.88 30.43 3.69
CA GLN A 168 -12.13 30.64 4.39
C GLN A 168 -12.28 32.08 4.90
N SER A 169 -13.52 32.51 5.04
CA SER A 169 -13.89 33.82 5.59
C SER A 169 -15.01 33.63 6.60
N GLY A 170 -14.74 33.96 7.86
CA GLY A 170 -15.72 33.79 8.94
C GLY A 170 -16.15 32.34 9.17
N GLY A 171 -15.25 31.37 8.93
CA GLY A 171 -15.53 29.93 9.06
C GLY A 171 -16.19 29.27 7.85
N ASN A 172 -16.52 30.03 6.80
CA ASN A 172 -17.05 29.49 5.55
C ASN A 172 -15.95 29.40 4.50
N ILE A 173 -15.85 28.25 3.83
CA ILE A 173 -14.91 27.98 2.74
C ILE A 173 -15.34 28.79 1.52
N THR A 174 -14.47 29.69 1.08
CA THR A 174 -14.69 30.56 -0.07
C THR A 174 -14.00 30.06 -1.33
N ASN A 175 -12.91 29.31 -1.17
CA ASN A 175 -12.17 28.71 -2.27
C ASN A 175 -11.62 27.35 -1.84
N LEU A 176 -11.63 26.41 -2.77
CA LEU A 176 -11.17 25.04 -2.56
C LEU A 176 -10.49 24.54 -3.84
N VAL A 177 -9.22 24.17 -3.75
CA VAL A 177 -8.42 23.74 -4.90
C VAL A 177 -7.67 22.47 -4.54
N ARG A 178 -7.89 21.38 -5.28
CA ARG A 178 -7.07 20.17 -5.16
C ARG A 178 -5.67 20.45 -5.71
N THR A 179 -4.65 20.24 -4.88
CA THR A 179 -3.24 20.40 -5.28
C THR A 179 -2.60 19.08 -5.66
N LEU A 180 -3.14 17.95 -5.19
CA LEU A 180 -2.70 16.62 -5.59
C LEU A 180 -2.99 16.40 -7.08
N SER A 181 -1.96 16.06 -7.83
CA SER A 181 -2.08 15.64 -9.23
C SER A 181 -2.63 14.22 -9.26
N VAL A 182 -3.93 14.11 -9.50
CA VAL A 182 -4.64 12.83 -9.60
C VAL A 182 -4.75 12.44 -11.06
N TYR A 183 -4.40 11.20 -11.34
CA TYR A 183 -4.62 10.54 -12.61
C TYR A 183 -6.08 10.10 -12.74
N ASP A 184 -6.73 10.47 -13.85
CA ASP A 184 -8.06 9.99 -14.22
C ASP A 184 -7.93 8.86 -15.25
N PRO A 185 -8.17 7.60 -14.87
CA PRO A 185 -8.05 6.46 -15.78
C PRO A 185 -9.09 6.50 -16.93
N LYS A 186 -10.12 7.34 -16.85
CA LYS A 186 -11.11 7.51 -17.94
C LYS A 186 -10.53 8.16 -19.20
N LEU A 187 -9.34 8.75 -19.11
CA LEU A 187 -8.68 9.44 -20.23
C LEU A 187 -7.66 8.58 -20.99
N VAL A 188 -7.57 7.27 -20.73
CA VAL A 188 -6.76 6.38 -21.57
C VAL A 188 -7.48 6.16 -22.90
N GLY A 189 -7.24 7.08 -23.84
CA GLY A 189 -7.35 6.79 -25.25
C GLY A 189 -6.46 5.58 -25.56
N VAL A 190 -7.04 4.62 -26.27
CA VAL A 190 -6.41 3.40 -26.76
C VAL A 190 -5.09 3.74 -27.44
N ASP A 191 -3.96 3.49 -26.77
CA ASP A 191 -2.63 3.20 -27.33
C ASP A 191 -1.63 3.07 -26.16
N VAL A 192 -1.81 2.03 -25.37
CA VAL A 192 -0.75 1.54 -24.49
C VAL A 192 -0.20 0.27 -25.12
N GLU A 193 1.01 0.31 -25.65
CA GLU A 193 1.72 -0.89 -26.09
C GLU A 193 1.96 -1.78 -24.86
N LEU A 194 1.23 -2.89 -24.79
CA LEU A 194 1.42 -3.94 -23.80
C LEU A 194 2.56 -4.85 -24.22
N ASP A 195 3.21 -5.49 -23.24
CA ASP A 195 4.28 -6.46 -23.45
C ASP A 195 3.85 -7.56 -24.46
N PRO A 196 4.63 -7.83 -25.52
CA PRO A 196 4.32 -8.85 -26.53
C PRO A 196 4.24 -10.29 -26.00
N GLY A 197 4.65 -10.55 -24.75
CA GLY A 197 4.43 -11.84 -24.07
C GLY A 197 2.97 -12.10 -23.67
N ILE A 198 2.09 -11.09 -23.75
CA ILE A 198 0.65 -11.24 -23.50
C ILE A 198 0.00 -11.75 -24.79
N LEU A 199 -0.12 -13.08 -24.88
CA LEU A 199 -0.75 -13.78 -26.00
C LEU A 199 -2.24 -13.41 -26.05
N GLU A 200 -2.56 -12.43 -26.89
CA GLU A 200 -3.88 -11.92 -27.24
C GLU A 200 -4.63 -11.18 -26.11
N ASN A 201 -4.60 -9.85 -26.15
CA ASN A 201 -5.62 -9.02 -25.52
C ASN A 201 -5.92 -7.80 -26.40
N ASP A 202 -7.04 -7.86 -27.11
CA ASP A 202 -7.49 -6.84 -28.08
C ASP A 202 -7.78 -5.46 -27.46
N SER A 203 -7.67 -5.32 -26.12
CA SER A 203 -7.74 -4.04 -25.42
C SER A 203 -7.03 -4.07 -24.06
N LEU A 204 -6.69 -2.88 -23.55
CA LEU A 204 -6.18 -2.67 -22.19
C LEU A 204 -7.11 -3.27 -21.12
N ALA A 205 -8.43 -3.12 -21.28
CA ALA A 205 -9.42 -3.66 -20.37
C ALA A 205 -9.41 -5.20 -20.39
N SER A 206 -9.15 -5.81 -21.55
CA SER A 206 -9.00 -7.26 -21.70
C SER A 206 -7.75 -7.75 -20.97
N ALA A 207 -6.62 -7.06 -21.11
CA ALA A 207 -5.38 -7.40 -20.41
C ALA A 207 -5.47 -7.25 -18.89
N ILE A 208 -6.15 -6.20 -18.43
CA ILE A 208 -6.49 -5.97 -17.02
C ILE A 208 -7.34 -7.13 -16.49
N ASN A 209 -8.42 -7.50 -17.20
CA ASN A 209 -9.31 -8.57 -16.78
C ASN A 209 -8.61 -9.92 -16.83
N TRP A 210 -7.77 -10.17 -17.84
CA TRP A 210 -6.95 -11.37 -17.92
C TRP A 210 -5.97 -11.46 -16.75
N LEU A 211 -5.25 -10.38 -16.42
CA LEU A 211 -4.31 -10.36 -15.31
C LEU A 211 -5.03 -10.56 -13.97
N PHE A 212 -6.16 -9.88 -13.78
CA PHE A 212 -7.02 -10.05 -12.60
C PHE A 212 -7.48 -11.51 -12.48
N ASN A 213 -8.00 -12.09 -13.56
CA ASN A 213 -8.44 -13.48 -13.59
C ASN A 213 -7.27 -14.46 -13.41
N TYR A 214 -6.12 -14.22 -14.03
CA TYR A 214 -4.91 -15.04 -13.91
C TYR A 214 -4.40 -15.06 -12.47
N ILE A 215 -4.38 -13.90 -11.83
CA ILE A 215 -3.96 -13.77 -10.43
C ILE A 215 -5.01 -14.34 -9.48
N GLN A 216 -6.30 -14.11 -9.70
CA GLN A 216 -7.36 -14.74 -8.89
C GLN A 216 -7.44 -16.25 -9.07
N SER A 217 -7.18 -16.75 -10.29
CA SER A 217 -7.16 -18.18 -10.63
C SER A 217 -5.84 -18.87 -10.26
N LYS A 218 -4.83 -18.13 -9.78
CA LYS A 218 -3.58 -18.75 -9.30
C LYS A 218 -3.91 -19.77 -8.22
N SER A 219 -3.41 -20.99 -8.43
CA SER A 219 -3.40 -22.01 -7.40
C SER A 219 -2.35 -21.64 -6.35
N TYR A 220 -2.80 -21.14 -5.20
CA TYR A 220 -1.92 -20.80 -4.09
C TYR A 220 -1.32 -22.07 -3.47
N ILE A 221 -0.08 -21.98 -2.99
CA ILE A 221 0.49 -23.04 -2.14
C ILE A 221 -0.27 -22.99 -0.81
N LYS A 222 -1.15 -23.97 -0.61
CA LYS A 222 -1.82 -24.22 0.67
C LYS A 222 -1.08 -25.33 1.39
N THR A 223 -0.30 -24.96 2.40
CA THR A 223 0.33 -25.94 3.29
C THR A 223 -0.61 -26.23 4.45
N THR A 224 -0.93 -27.51 4.64
CA THR A 224 -1.52 -28.05 5.87
C THR A 224 -0.41 -28.65 6.73
N PRO A 225 -0.37 -28.41 8.05
CA PRO A 225 0.56 -29.10 8.94
C PRO A 225 0.38 -30.62 8.81
N SER A 226 1.43 -31.31 8.37
CA SER A 226 1.50 -32.78 8.35
C SER A 226 1.99 -33.29 9.70
N LEU A 227 1.44 -34.42 10.17
CA LEU A 227 1.94 -35.13 11.35
C LEU A 227 3.24 -35.91 11.07
N GLY A 228 3.66 -36.02 9.81
CA GLY A 228 4.83 -36.78 9.37
C GLY A 228 6.05 -35.91 9.06
N PHE A 229 7.23 -36.52 9.15
CA PHE A 229 8.48 -35.96 8.65
C PHE A 229 8.65 -36.39 7.19
N ASP A 230 8.76 -35.43 6.28
CA ASP A 230 9.21 -35.68 4.91
C ASP A 230 10.70 -35.27 4.81
N ASN A 231 11.51 -36.04 4.09
CA ASN A 231 12.94 -35.79 3.90
C ASN A 231 13.22 -34.82 2.74
N ALA A 232 12.18 -34.26 2.13
CA ALA A 232 12.33 -33.24 1.10
C ALA A 232 12.89 -31.93 1.68
N ASN A 233 14.11 -31.57 1.30
CA ASN A 233 14.75 -30.32 1.69
C ASN A 233 14.09 -29.13 0.95
N PHE A 234 13.05 -28.56 1.55
CA PHE A 234 12.49 -27.28 1.15
C PHE A 234 13.36 -26.15 1.67
N ARG A 235 13.87 -25.29 0.78
CA ARG A 235 14.68 -24.12 1.14
C ARG A 235 13.90 -22.84 0.87
N VAL A 236 14.06 -21.87 1.78
CA VAL A 236 13.54 -20.52 1.62
C VAL A 236 14.69 -19.53 1.76
N ARG A 237 14.74 -18.54 0.88
CA ARG A 237 15.63 -17.38 1.00
C ARG A 237 14.83 -16.09 0.88
N THR A 238 15.32 -15.04 1.50
CA THR A 238 14.79 -13.68 1.34
C THR A 238 15.79 -12.81 0.59
N GLN A 239 15.28 -11.91 -0.25
CA GLN A 239 16.07 -10.87 -0.92
C GLN A 239 15.27 -9.56 -0.84
N GLY A 240 15.69 -8.66 0.04
CA GLY A 240 14.88 -7.48 0.39
C GLY A 240 13.56 -7.89 1.05
N ASN A 241 12.44 -7.38 0.52
CA ASN A 241 11.08 -7.71 0.99
C ASN A 241 10.51 -9.00 0.34
N PHE A 242 11.23 -9.63 -0.58
CA PHE A 242 10.74 -10.77 -1.35
C PHE A 242 11.28 -12.09 -0.79
N ALA A 243 10.45 -13.12 -0.77
CA ALA A 243 10.84 -14.47 -0.43
C ALA A 243 10.80 -15.37 -1.67
N TYR A 244 11.71 -16.34 -1.72
CA TYR A 244 11.80 -17.35 -2.77
C TYR A 244 11.92 -18.72 -2.13
N TRP A 245 11.36 -19.74 -2.78
CA TRP A 245 11.46 -21.13 -2.37
C TRP A 245 12.17 -21.98 -3.41
N SER A 246 12.71 -23.10 -2.95
CA SER A 246 13.31 -24.12 -3.78
C SER A 246 12.99 -25.50 -3.20
N LYS A 247 12.64 -26.43 -4.09
CA LYS A 247 12.47 -27.86 -3.80
C LYS A 247 13.67 -28.71 -4.25
N ASP A 248 14.69 -28.07 -4.84
CA ASP A 248 15.87 -28.68 -5.46
C ASP A 248 17.17 -28.13 -4.85
N GLU A 249 17.13 -27.91 -3.54
CA GLU A 249 18.25 -27.45 -2.72
C GLU A 249 18.88 -26.11 -3.15
N GLY A 250 18.10 -25.25 -3.80
CA GLY A 250 18.53 -23.93 -4.24
C GLY A 250 19.11 -23.89 -5.64
N SER A 251 18.92 -24.95 -6.45
CA SER A 251 19.28 -24.95 -7.87
C SER A 251 18.36 -24.02 -8.66
N ASN A 252 17.05 -24.07 -8.39
CA ASN A 252 16.07 -23.13 -8.92
C ASN A 252 15.30 -22.45 -7.79
N TRP A 253 15.24 -21.13 -7.86
CA TRP A 253 14.51 -20.31 -6.90
C TRP A 253 13.24 -19.78 -7.55
N LEU A 254 12.11 -20.24 -7.04
CA LEU A 254 10.78 -19.82 -7.46
C LEU A 254 10.30 -18.73 -6.49
N PRO A 255 9.72 -17.63 -6.98
CA PRO A 255 9.09 -16.68 -6.08
C PRO A 255 7.97 -17.37 -5.28
N PHE A 256 7.80 -16.98 -4.01
CA PHE A 256 6.52 -17.23 -3.35
C PHE A 256 5.45 -16.41 -4.09
N ALA A 257 4.32 -17.05 -4.40
CA ALA A 257 3.34 -16.56 -5.36
C ALA A 257 2.64 -15.26 -4.96
#